data_AF-A0AAN8X8I7-F1
#
_entry.id   AF-A0AAN8X8I7-F1
#
_cell.length_a   1.000
_cell.length_b   1.000
_cell.length_c   1.000
_cell.angle_alpha   90.00
_cell.angle_beta   90.00
_cell.angle_gamma   90.00
#
_symmetry.space_group_name_H-M   'P 1'
#
loop_
_entity.id
_entity.type
_entity.pdbx_description
1 polymer ?
#
loop_
_entity_poly.entity_id
_entity_poly.type
_entity_poly.pdbx_seq_one_letter_code
_entity_poly.pdbx_strand_id
1 'polypeptide(L)'
;MLACVSWFETFKAFGENRIDLRELVYSVVLILHPTVLAIAFEILKTERRKTWLAIHDRNIADLPKRLRQQIILFSTQLLHLRPTFSIAGMYSVDTAYILQMLGAVTTYLSILLSFR
;
A
#
# COMPACT_ATOMS: atom_id res chain seq x y z
N MET A 1 14.05 -7.07 -8.05
CA MET A 1 15.52 -7.16 -8.23
C MET A 1 16.19 -5.79 -8.16
N LEU A 2 15.75 -4.80 -8.96
CA LEU A 2 16.30 -3.43 -8.95
C LEU A 2 16.30 -2.76 -7.56
N ALA A 3 15.27 -2.98 -6.75
CA ALA A 3 15.20 -2.42 -5.39
C ALA A 3 16.24 -2.98 -4.43
N CYS A 4 16.44 -4.30 -4.43
CA CYS A 4 17.44 -4.92 -3.57
C CYS A 4 18.87 -4.53 -3.98
N VAL A 5 19.12 -4.38 -5.28
CA VAL A 5 20.43 -3.95 -5.80
C VAL A 5 20.70 -2.50 -5.41
N SER A 6 19.75 -1.58 -5.62
CA SER A 6 19.90 -0.17 -5.21
C SER A 6 20.12 -0.04 -3.70
N TRP A 7 19.39 -0.82 -2.90
CA TRP A 7 19.53 -0.76 -1.44
C TRP A 7 20.87 -1.33 -0.96
N PHE A 8 21.37 -2.39 -1.60
CA PHE A 8 22.70 -2.95 -1.33
C PHE A 8 23.84 -1.99 -1.69
N GLU A 9 23.78 -1.34 -2.86
CA GLU A 9 24.77 -0.33 -3.25
C GLU A 9 24.77 0.86 -2.27
N THR A 10 23.59 1.28 -1.82
CA THR A 10 23.45 2.33 -0.79
C THR A 10 24.06 1.89 0.55
N PHE A 11 23.84 0.65 0.98
CA PHE A 11 24.42 0.10 2.21
C PHE A 11 25.95 -0.03 2.13
N LYS A 12 26.47 -0.50 1.00
CA LYS A 12 27.91 -0.59 0.74
C LYS A 12 28.56 0.79 0.72
N ALA A 13 27.94 1.75 0.04
CA ALA A 13 28.36 3.15 0.01
C ALA A 13 28.38 3.80 1.40
N PHE A 14 27.42 3.45 2.27
CA PHE A 14 27.39 3.88 3.67
C PHE A 14 28.57 3.33 4.47
N GLY A 15 28.94 2.05 4.26
CA GLY A 15 30.10 1.42 4.90
C GLY A 15 31.46 1.95 4.43
N GLU A 16 31.55 2.46 3.20
CA GLU A 16 32.77 3.03 2.60
C GLU A 16 32.84 4.57 2.67
N ASN A 17 31.87 5.22 3.32
CA ASN A 17 31.73 6.68 3.43
C ASN A 17 31.74 7.41 2.07
N ARG A 18 31.30 6.73 1.01
CA ARG A 18 31.24 7.20 -0.39
C ARG A 18 29.78 7.24 -0.84
N ILE A 19 28.99 8.11 -0.22
CA ILE A 19 27.56 8.23 -0.55
C ILE A 19 27.41 9.13 -1.79
N ASP A 20 27.11 8.51 -2.93
CA ASP A 20 26.70 9.26 -4.12
C ASP A 20 25.25 9.73 -3.98
N LEU A 21 25.03 11.04 -4.07
CA LEU A 21 23.71 11.69 -3.96
C LEU A 21 22.67 11.06 -4.91
N ARG A 22 23.11 10.61 -6.10
CA ARG A 22 22.25 9.97 -7.10
C ARG A 22 21.66 8.65 -6.58
N GLU A 23 22.48 7.78 -6.00
CA GLU A 23 22.04 6.48 -5.46
C GLU A 23 21.14 6.66 -4.22
N LEU A 24 21.44 7.67 -3.39
CA LEU A 24 20.58 8.05 -2.26
C LEU A 24 19.19 8.53 -2.74
N VAL A 25 19.13 9.37 -3.78
CA VAL A 25 17.85 9.86 -4.31
C VAL A 25 17.03 8.71 -4.92
N TYR A 26 17.65 7.79 -5.67
CA TYR A 26 16.95 6.64 -6.24
C TYR A 26 16.37 5.71 -5.17
N SER A 27 17.14 5.40 -4.12
CA SER A 27 16.68 4.55 -3.03
C SER A 27 15.52 5.19 -2.24
N VAL A 28 15.59 6.50 -1.96
CA VAL A 28 14.50 7.23 -1.29
C VAL A 28 13.23 7.23 -2.12
N VAL A 29 13.30 7.54 -3.42
CA VAL A 29 12.13 7.54 -4.32
C VAL A 29 11.49 6.15 -4.39
N LEU A 30 12.31 5.10 -4.41
CA LEU A 30 11.85 3.73 -4.52
C LEU A 30 11.10 3.24 -3.27
N ILE A 31 11.44 3.73 -2.09
CA ILE A 31 10.74 3.43 -0.83
C ILE A 31 9.49 4.31 -0.68
N LEU A 32 9.56 5.55 -1.15
CA LEU A 32 8.48 6.52 -1.02
C LEU A 32 7.25 6.13 -1.87
N HIS A 33 7.47 5.59 -3.07
CA HIS A 33 6.37 5.22 -3.96
C HIS A 33 5.41 4.13 -3.40
N PRO A 34 5.89 2.96 -2.93
CA PRO A 34 5.03 1.93 -2.35
C PRO A 34 4.41 2.35 -1.00
N THR A 35 5.09 3.21 -0.24
CA THR A 35 4.56 3.71 1.04
C THR A 35 3.42 4.70 0.85
N VAL A 36 3.56 5.65 -0.08
CA VAL A 36 2.46 6.57 -0.46
C VAL A 36 1.25 5.78 -0.96
N LEU A 37 1.50 4.76 -1.78
CA LEU A 37 0.44 3.90 -2.30
C LEU A 37 -0.30 3.16 -1.17
N ALA A 38 0.42 2.57 -0.21
CA ALA A 38 -0.20 1.89 0.92
C ALA A 38 -0.98 2.85 1.85
N ILE A 39 -0.45 4.05 2.11
CA ILE A 39 -1.15 5.07 2.90
C ILE A 39 -2.45 5.49 2.22
N ALA A 40 -2.41 5.74 0.90
CA ALA A 40 -3.60 6.05 0.13
C ALA A 40 -4.65 4.93 0.22
N PHE A 41 -4.21 3.66 0.24
CA PHE A 41 -5.11 2.52 0.42
C PHE A 41 -5.73 2.44 1.82
N GLU A 42 -4.98 2.71 2.87
CA GLU A 42 -5.52 2.73 4.23
C GLU A 42 -6.55 3.86 4.42
N ILE A 43 -6.29 5.02 3.82
CA ILE A 43 -7.28 6.12 3.76
C ILE A 43 -8.54 5.67 3.03
N LEU A 44 -8.39 5.04 1.85
CA LEU A 44 -9.53 4.56 1.06
C LEU A 44 -10.38 3.53 1.82
N LYS A 45 -9.76 2.60 2.54
CA LYS A 45 -10.48 1.63 3.39
C LYS A 45 -11.26 2.33 4.50
N THR A 46 -10.63 3.33 5.13
CA THR A 46 -11.23 4.08 6.24
C THR A 46 -12.41 4.93 5.77
N GLU A 47 -12.25 5.67 4.68
CA GLU A 47 -13.31 6.49 4.09
C GLU A 47 -14.48 5.66 3.58
N ARG A 48 -14.21 4.48 3.02
CA ARG A 48 -15.28 3.55 2.64
C ARG A 48 -16.13 3.13 3.83
N ARG A 49 -15.48 2.75 4.93
CA ARG A 49 -16.18 2.33 6.15
C ARG A 49 -17.04 3.47 6.71
N LYS A 50 -16.50 4.69 6.75
CA LYS A 50 -17.26 5.89 7.15
C LYS A 50 -18.47 6.13 6.24
N THR A 51 -18.27 6.04 4.93
CA THR A 51 -19.35 6.22 3.93
C THR A 51 -20.44 5.16 4.10
N TRP A 52 -20.06 3.90 4.29
CA TRP A 52 -21.02 2.82 4.53
C TRP A 52 -21.82 3.04 5.82
N LEU A 53 -21.17 3.40 6.92
CA LEU A 53 -21.83 3.73 8.18
C LEU A 53 -22.79 4.92 8.02
N ALA A 54 -22.35 6.00 7.36
CA ALA A 54 -23.18 7.19 7.15
C ALA A 54 -24.42 6.91 6.29
N ILE A 55 -24.32 5.99 5.32
CA ILE A 55 -25.47 5.57 4.51
C ILE A 55 -26.44 4.71 5.34
N HIS A 56 -25.92 3.82 6.19
CA HIS A 56 -26.74 2.90 6.97
C HIS A 56 -27.41 3.56 8.19
N ASP A 57 -26.79 4.61 8.73
CA ASP A 57 -27.32 5.38 9.88
C ASP A 57 -28.45 6.34 9.48
N ARG A 58 -28.56 6.72 8.20
CA ARG A 58 -29.64 7.59 7.73
C ARG A 58 -30.90 6.81 7.40
N ASN A 59 -32.04 7.34 7.82
CA ASN A 59 -33.34 6.80 7.45
C ASN A 59 -33.62 7.04 5.96
N ILE A 60 -33.49 5.98 5.15
CA ILE A 60 -33.68 6.02 3.68
C ILE A 60 -35.16 5.78 3.30
N ALA A 61 -36.06 5.64 4.28
CA ALA A 61 -37.47 5.33 4.05
C ALA A 61 -38.22 6.45 3.31
N ASP A 62 -37.87 7.71 3.60
CA ASP A 62 -38.52 8.90 3.02
C ASP A 62 -38.03 9.23 1.60
N LEU A 63 -37.04 8.49 1.08
CA LEU A 63 -36.50 8.73 -0.25
C LEU A 63 -37.39 8.14 -1.34
N PRO A 64 -37.44 8.79 -2.53
CA PRO A 64 -38.14 8.24 -3.68
C PRO A 64 -37.59 6.86 -4.06
N LYS A 65 -38.47 5.93 -4.46
CA LYS A 65 -38.15 4.51 -4.74
C LYS A 65 -36.89 4.32 -5.58
N ARG A 66 -36.71 5.12 -6.64
CA ARG A 66 -35.55 5.04 -7.54
C ARG A 66 -34.23 5.36 -6.82
N LEU A 67 -34.21 6.44 -6.04
CA LEU A 67 -33.03 6.85 -5.29
C LEU A 67 -32.70 5.86 -4.17
N ARG A 68 -33.73 5.34 -3.48
CA ARG A 68 -33.57 4.28 -2.48
C ARG A 68 -32.94 3.02 -3.06
N GLN A 69 -33.39 2.56 -4.24
CA GLN A 69 -32.79 1.40 -4.90
C GLN A 69 -31.32 1.64 -5.28
N GLN A 70 -30.97 2.82 -5.78
CA GLN A 70 -29.58 3.15 -6.11
C GLN A 70 -28.68 3.18 -4.88
N ILE A 71 -29.14 3.77 -3.77
CA ILE A 71 -28.37 3.82 -2.51
C ILE A 71 -28.19 2.43 -1.92
N ILE A 72 -29.22 1.58 -1.96
CA ILE A 72 -29.11 0.18 -1.52
C ILE A 72 -28.11 -0.58 -2.39
N LEU A 73 -28.19 -0.45 -3.72
CA LEU A 73 -27.22 -1.05 -4.64
C LEU A 73 -25.79 -0.60 -4.35
N PHE A 74 -25.57 0.70 -4.19
CA PHE A 74 -24.26 1.28 -3.87
C PHE A 74 -23.74 0.83 -2.50
N SER A 75 -24.59 0.81 -1.48
CA SER A 75 -24.23 0.33 -0.14
C SER A 75 -23.85 -1.16 -0.14
N THR A 76 -24.61 -1.99 -0.87
CA THR A 76 -24.30 -3.41 -1.07
C THR A 76 -22.98 -3.58 -1.84
N GLN A 77 -22.73 -2.76 -2.86
CA GLN A 77 -21.46 -2.77 -3.59
C GLN A 77 -20.28 -2.37 -2.69
N LEU A 78 -20.44 -1.34 -1.86
CA LEU A 78 -19.43 -0.92 -0.87
C LEU A 78 -19.10 -2.03 0.15
N LEU A 79 -20.08 -2.86 0.49
CA LEU A 79 -19.94 -3.97 1.45
C LEU A 79 -19.32 -5.22 0.80
N HIS A 80 -19.75 -5.58 -0.41
CA HIS A 80 -19.32 -6.81 -1.10
C HIS A 80 -18.01 -6.65 -1.88
N LEU A 81 -17.76 -5.49 -2.50
CA LEU A 81 -16.46 -5.22 -3.10
C LEU A 81 -15.49 -4.81 -1.99
N ARG A 82 -14.75 -5.77 -1.45
CA ARG A 82 -13.45 -5.48 -0.87
C ARG A 82 -12.52 -5.23 -2.06
N PRO A 83 -12.12 -3.99 -2.39
CA PRO A 83 -11.10 -3.77 -3.39
C PRO A 83 -9.80 -4.28 -2.79
N THR A 84 -9.50 -5.53 -3.10
CA THR A 84 -8.16 -6.07 -3.01
C THR A 84 -7.43 -5.45 -4.18
N PHE A 85 -6.85 -4.27 -3.96
CA PHE A 85 -5.93 -3.70 -4.92
C PHE A 85 -4.74 -4.64 -4.99
N SER A 86 -4.72 -5.44 -6.05
CA SER A 86 -3.72 -6.45 -6.25
C SER A 86 -2.71 -5.94 -7.25
N ILE A 87 -1.43 -5.89 -6.87
CA ILE A 87 -0.36 -5.63 -7.82
C ILE A 87 -0.31 -6.85 -8.75
N ALA A 88 -0.71 -6.65 -10.01
CA ALA A 88 -0.73 -7.67 -11.05
C ALA A 88 -1.51 -8.95 -10.67
N GLY A 89 -2.49 -8.88 -9.77
CA GLY A 89 -3.24 -10.05 -9.32
C GLY A 89 -2.50 -10.94 -8.31
N MET A 90 -1.25 -10.62 -7.95
CA MET A 90 -0.39 -11.46 -7.12
C MET A 90 -0.38 -11.07 -5.63
N TYR A 91 -0.41 -9.77 -5.32
CA TYR A 91 -0.25 -9.29 -3.94
C TYR A 91 -1.22 -8.15 -3.63
N SER A 92 -2.01 -8.30 -2.57
CA SER A 92 -2.82 -7.22 -2.01
C SER A 92 -1.92 -6.11 -1.47
N VAL A 93 -2.14 -4.86 -1.87
CA VAL A 93 -1.41 -3.69 -1.34
C VAL A 93 -1.98 -3.31 0.01
N ASP A 94 -1.65 -4.11 1.01
CA ASP A 94 -1.95 -3.87 2.42
C ASP A 94 -0.68 -3.50 3.18
N THR A 95 -0.81 -3.04 4.42
CA THR A 95 0.34 -2.81 5.33
C THR A 95 1.25 -4.03 5.45
N ALA A 96 0.68 -5.23 5.29
CA ALA A 96 1.41 -6.50 5.24
C ALA A 96 2.38 -6.60 4.02
N TYR A 97 2.03 -6.00 2.88
CA TYR A 97 2.90 -5.98 1.69
C TYR A 97 4.17 -5.16 1.94
N ILE A 98 4.07 -4.01 2.61
CA ILE A 98 5.24 -3.23 3.01
C ILE A 98 6.12 -4.04 3.97
N LEU A 99 5.51 -4.71 4.95
CA LEU A 99 6.26 -5.53 5.90
C LEU A 99 6.99 -6.69 5.23
N GLN A 100 6.36 -7.34 4.24
CA GLN A 100 6.99 -8.40 3.45
C GLN A 100 8.15 -7.87 2.60
N MET A 101 7.98 -6.71 1.94
CA MET A 101 9.05 -6.03 1.21
C MET A 101 10.26 -5.73 2.12
N LEU A 102 10.00 -5.12 3.28
CA LEU A 102 11.03 -4.77 4.25
C LEU A 102 11.73 -6.02 4.81
N GLY A 103 10.95 -7.06 5.13
CA GLY A 103 11.48 -8.34 5.59
C GLY A 103 12.38 -9.00 4.55
N ALA A 104 11.94 -9.08 3.29
CA ALA A 104 12.71 -9.66 2.19
C ALA A 104 14.04 -8.93 1.97
N VAL A 105 14.01 -7.59 2.02
CA VAL A 105 15.24 -6.78 1.90
C VAL A 105 16.16 -7.03 3.08
N THR A 106 15.63 -7.01 4.31
CA THR A 106 16.44 -7.23 5.52
C THR A 106 17.09 -8.61 5.51
N THR A 107 16.35 -9.64 5.12
CA THR A 107 16.88 -11.00 4.95
C THR A 107 17.96 -11.05 3.87
N TYR A 108 17.73 -10.42 2.72
CA TYR A 108 18.72 -10.36 1.64
C TYR A 108 20.01 -9.66 2.08
N LEU A 109 19.88 -8.55 2.80
CA LEU A 109 21.01 -7.80 3.34
C LEU A 109 21.79 -8.62 4.38
N SER A 110 21.08 -9.32 5.27
CA SER A 110 21.68 -10.24 6.24
C SER A 110 22.46 -11.38 5.57
N ILE A 111 21.90 -11.95 4.50
CA ILE A 111 22.57 -12.98 3.69
C ILE A 111 23.85 -12.41 3.05
N LEU A 112 23.77 -11.24 2.42
CA LEU A 112 24.93 -10.62 1.80
C LEU A 112 26.02 -10.24 2.82
N LEU A 113 25.64 -9.84 4.03
CA LEU A 113 26.58 -9.59 5.12
C LEU A 113 27.25 -10.88 5.61
N SER A 114 26.52 -12.00 5.63
CA SER A 114 27.04 -13.29 6.11
C SER A 114 28.03 -13.95 5.16
N PHE A 115 27.94 -13.64 3.86
CA PHE A 115 28.88 -14.10 2.82
C PHE A 115 30.00 -13.10 2.52
N ARG A 116 30.04 -11.99 3.26
CA ARG A 116 31.15 -11.05 3.27
C ARG A 116 32.17 -11.47 4.33
#